data_AF-A0A382ET48-F1
#
_entry.id   AF-A0A382ET48-F1
#
_cell.length_a   1.000
_cell.length_b   1.000
_cell.length_c   1.000
_cell.angle_alpha   90.00
_cell.angle_beta   90.00
_cell.angle_gamma   90.00
#
_symmetry.space_group_name_H-M   'P 1'
#
loop_
_entity.id
_entity.type
_entity.pdbx_description
1 polymer ?
#
loop_
_entity_poly.entity_id
_entity_poly.type
_entity_poly.pdbx_seq_one_letter_code
_entity_poly.pdbx_strand_id
1 'polypeptide(L)'
;MIRQWTIVGLALSMLFVANGGARQQQPPDQDQDAQTATNSAGGDVTEDVLLVPGETLENSDQQTPIFRSGINYVRVDATVTDQEGNPVLDLAADDFEIYEDGVQQEIDSFQLVQVDQLPSLEGSPLVEVRRRRSDQERAASQADVRVFVIFLDDYHVRQGNSFRARQLLVEFLENSLIPTDLVGVMLPLMPLEGVRLTRNHQAVINAINSFEGVKYRYFVRNQFESAYNHYPTEIVERMRNDVSLSALKGLMIYLGSMREGRKSVLLVSEGYSNYVPPQMRAMNATTG
;
A
#
# COMPACT_ATOMS: atom_id res chain seq x y z
N MET A 1 -6.45 -26.22 -37.86
CA MET A 1 -5.59 -26.87 -36.84
C MET A 1 -5.93 -26.19 -35.54
N ILE A 2 -6.77 -26.81 -34.70
CA ILE A 2 -7.35 -26.18 -33.51
C ILE A 2 -6.30 -26.26 -32.40
N ARG A 3 -5.71 -25.11 -32.03
CA ARG A 3 -4.76 -25.04 -30.90
C ARG A 3 -5.58 -24.95 -29.62
N GLN A 4 -5.52 -26.01 -28.82
CA GLN A 4 -6.20 -26.13 -27.54
C GLN A 4 -5.25 -25.55 -26.47
N TRP A 5 -5.60 -24.41 -25.90
CA TRP A 5 -4.85 -23.76 -24.83
C TRP A 5 -5.39 -24.21 -23.48
N THR A 6 -4.49 -24.55 -22.55
CA THR A 6 -4.86 -24.84 -21.16
C THR A 6 -4.97 -23.52 -20.41
N ILE A 7 -6.18 -23.00 -20.28
CA ILE A 7 -6.45 -21.81 -19.45
C ILE A 7 -6.39 -22.26 -17.98
N VAL A 8 -5.36 -21.80 -17.25
CA VAL A 8 -5.34 -21.88 -15.78
C VAL A 8 -6.10 -20.66 -15.26
N GLY A 9 -7.42 -20.77 -15.22
CA GLY A 9 -8.29 -19.73 -14.64
C GLY A 9 -8.15 -19.72 -13.13
N LEU A 10 -7.57 -18.65 -12.57
CA LEU A 10 -7.56 -18.42 -11.13
C LEU A 10 -8.90 -17.77 -10.74
N ALA A 11 -9.84 -18.58 -10.24
CA ALA A 11 -11.08 -18.07 -9.67
C ALA A 11 -10.78 -17.36 -8.34
N LEU A 12 -10.78 -16.03 -8.35
CA LEU A 12 -10.64 -15.24 -7.13
C LEU A 12 -12.03 -14.81 -6.64
N SER A 13 -12.56 -15.54 -5.67
CA SER A 13 -13.77 -15.14 -4.94
C SER A 13 -13.43 -14.01 -3.95
N MET A 14 -13.90 -12.79 -4.19
CA MET A 14 -13.82 -11.69 -3.23
C MET A 14 -15.16 -11.53 -2.50
N LEU A 15 -15.16 -11.79 -1.19
CA LEU A 15 -16.31 -11.58 -0.31
C LEU A 15 -16.32 -10.11 0.16
N PHE A 16 -17.26 -9.29 -0.31
CA PHE A 16 -17.52 -7.97 0.27
C PHE A 16 -18.51 -8.08 1.44
N VAL A 17 -18.06 -7.74 2.65
CA VAL A 17 -18.97 -7.48 3.78
C VAL A 17 -19.48 -6.04 3.66
N ALA A 18 -20.72 -5.90 3.19
CA ALA A 18 -21.43 -4.62 3.23
C ALA A 18 -21.90 -4.34 4.67
N ASN A 19 -21.26 -3.38 5.34
CA ASN A 19 -21.78 -2.84 6.60
C ASN A 19 -23.00 -1.94 6.29
N GLY A 20 -24.19 -2.44 6.59
CA GLY A 20 -25.44 -1.69 6.54
C GLY A 20 -25.42 -0.51 7.51
N GLY A 21 -25.74 0.68 6.99
CA GLY A 21 -25.86 1.91 7.77
C GLY A 21 -27.08 1.90 8.68
N ALA A 22 -26.85 2.02 9.99
CA ALA A 22 -27.89 2.32 10.97
C ALA A 22 -28.00 3.85 11.15
N ARG A 23 -29.15 4.41 10.78
CA ARG A 23 -29.62 5.72 11.24
C ARG A 23 -30.21 5.57 12.65
N GLN A 24 -29.68 6.30 13.63
CA GLN A 24 -30.36 6.69 14.87
C GLN A 24 -30.02 8.16 15.12
N GLN A 25 -30.89 9.09 14.71
CA GLN A 25 -31.93 9.74 15.54
C GLN A 25 -31.36 10.53 16.73
N GLN A 26 -31.29 11.85 16.52
CA GLN A 26 -30.98 12.87 17.51
C GLN A 26 -32.28 13.26 18.25
N PRO A 27 -32.28 13.45 19.58
CA PRO A 27 -33.47 13.82 20.33
C PRO A 27 -33.75 15.33 20.22
N PRO A 28 -35.02 15.77 20.40
CA PRO A 28 -35.41 17.17 20.21
C PRO A 28 -35.04 18.04 21.41
N ASP A 29 -34.66 19.28 21.10
CA ASP A 29 -34.43 20.38 22.03
C ASP A 29 -35.67 20.71 22.86
N GLN A 30 -35.46 20.96 24.16
CA GLN A 30 -36.45 21.58 25.05
C GLN A 30 -36.15 23.08 25.15
N ASP A 31 -37.17 23.88 24.87
CA ASP A 31 -37.22 25.34 25.03
C ASP A 31 -37.47 25.78 26.47
N GLN A 32 -37.02 27.02 26.77
CA GLN A 32 -37.44 27.96 27.84
C GLN A 32 -36.87 27.72 29.26
N ASP A 33 -36.32 28.69 30.01
CA ASP A 33 -36.48 30.15 30.09
C ASP A 33 -35.25 30.82 30.73
N ALA A 34 -34.98 32.10 30.38
CA ALA A 34 -34.91 33.24 31.33
C ALA A 34 -34.18 34.47 30.75
N GLN A 35 -34.92 35.58 30.72
CA GLN A 35 -34.55 36.95 30.36
C GLN A 35 -33.48 37.55 31.29
N THR A 36 -32.66 38.48 30.80
CA THR A 36 -32.60 39.86 31.33
C THR A 36 -31.98 40.80 30.29
N ALA A 37 -32.65 41.94 30.07
CA ALA A 37 -32.30 43.02 29.16
C ALA A 37 -31.20 43.94 29.72
N THR A 38 -30.44 44.62 28.84
CA THR A 38 -30.09 46.04 29.02
C THR A 38 -29.81 46.70 27.66
N ASN A 39 -30.47 47.84 27.43
CA ASN A 39 -30.44 48.70 26.25
C ASN A 39 -29.29 49.73 26.26
N SER A 40 -29.17 50.44 25.12
CA SER A 40 -28.61 51.79 24.85
C SER A 40 -27.20 51.75 24.24
N ALA A 41 -26.81 52.47 23.18
CA ALA A 41 -27.33 53.55 22.30
C ALA A 41 -26.41 53.52 21.05
N GLY A 42 -26.61 54.12 19.88
CA GLY A 42 -27.46 55.15 19.29
C GLY A 42 -26.78 55.57 17.97
N GLY A 43 -27.51 56.12 16.99
CA GLY A 43 -26.88 56.67 15.78
C GLY A 43 -27.75 56.56 14.52
N ASP A 44 -28.64 57.53 14.38
CA ASP A 44 -29.51 57.84 13.25
C ASP A 44 -28.73 58.46 12.06
N VAL A 45 -28.98 57.98 10.83
CA VAL A 45 -28.92 58.79 9.59
C VAL A 45 -29.93 58.24 8.57
N THR A 46 -31.09 58.89 8.55
CA THR A 46 -31.96 59.29 7.43
C THR A 46 -31.75 58.73 6.01
N GLU A 47 -32.91 58.35 5.46
CA GLU A 47 -33.28 57.91 4.11
C GLU A 47 -32.78 58.80 2.96
N ASP A 48 -32.42 58.13 1.85
CA ASP A 48 -32.62 58.66 0.50
C ASP A 48 -33.18 57.52 -0.38
N VAL A 49 -34.51 57.53 -0.57
CA VAL A 49 -35.23 56.55 -1.39
C VAL A 49 -35.24 57.06 -2.83
N LEU A 50 -34.36 56.53 -3.67
CA LEU A 50 -34.45 56.65 -5.12
C LEU A 50 -35.09 55.37 -5.70
N LEU A 51 -36.36 55.47 -6.09
CA LEU A 51 -37.08 54.44 -6.83
C LEU A 51 -36.53 54.34 -8.27
N VAL A 52 -35.70 53.33 -8.54
CA VAL A 52 -35.39 52.89 -9.91
C VAL A 52 -36.29 51.68 -10.24
N PRO A 53 -37.08 51.73 -11.33
CA PRO A 53 -37.98 50.65 -11.69
C PRO A 53 -37.25 49.54 -12.47
N GLY A 54 -37.44 48.30 -12.01
CA GLY A 54 -37.45 47.11 -12.85
C GLY A 54 -36.10 46.57 -13.31
N GLU A 55 -35.48 45.73 -12.48
CA GLU A 55 -34.73 44.59 -12.97
C GLU A 55 -35.26 43.33 -12.27
N THR A 56 -35.95 42.50 -13.05
CA THR A 56 -36.27 41.13 -12.70
C THR A 56 -34.96 40.39 -12.51
N LEU A 57 -34.57 40.14 -11.26
CA LEU A 57 -33.52 39.15 -10.97
C LEU A 57 -34.10 37.78 -11.28
N GLU A 58 -33.84 37.32 -12.50
CA GLU A 58 -34.03 35.93 -12.91
C GLU A 58 -33.26 35.06 -11.91
N ASN A 59 -34.03 34.23 -11.21
CA ASN A 59 -33.52 33.19 -10.34
C ASN A 59 -32.71 32.23 -11.21
N SER A 60 -31.39 32.41 -11.24
CA SER A 60 -30.49 31.48 -11.88
C SER A 60 -30.53 30.21 -11.03
N ASP A 61 -31.21 29.19 -11.55
CA ASP A 61 -31.12 27.82 -11.04
C ASP A 61 -29.64 27.43 -11.00
N GLN A 62 -29.01 27.63 -9.84
CA GLN A 62 -27.71 27.06 -9.53
C GLN A 62 -27.91 25.56 -9.45
N GLN A 63 -27.81 24.89 -10.59
CA GLN A 63 -27.59 23.46 -10.66
C GLN A 63 -26.35 23.17 -9.82
N THR A 64 -26.57 22.71 -8.60
CA THR A 64 -25.51 22.26 -7.71
C THR A 64 -24.75 21.18 -8.47
N PRO A 65 -23.43 21.31 -8.69
CA PRO A 65 -22.67 20.30 -9.42
C PRO A 65 -22.83 18.97 -8.70
N ILE A 66 -23.58 18.04 -9.30
CA ILE A 66 -23.75 16.70 -8.77
C ILE A 66 -22.44 15.97 -9.07
N PHE A 67 -21.54 15.94 -8.09
CA PHE A 67 -20.36 15.09 -8.12
C PHE A 67 -20.83 13.64 -8.07
N ARG A 68 -20.87 12.97 -9.23
CA ARG A 68 -21.06 11.52 -9.30
C ARG A 68 -19.77 10.87 -8.81
N SER A 69 -19.81 10.29 -7.61
CA SER A 69 -18.69 9.58 -7.03
C SER A 69 -18.42 8.28 -7.79
N GLY A 70 -17.19 8.14 -8.28
CA GLY A 70 -16.46 6.87 -8.46
C GLY A 70 -17.02 5.87 -9.47
N ILE A 71 -16.40 5.82 -10.65
CA ILE A 71 -16.37 4.56 -11.42
C ILE A 71 -15.37 3.66 -10.69
N ASN A 72 -15.83 2.53 -10.16
CA ASN A 72 -14.95 1.53 -9.55
C ASN A 72 -14.36 0.67 -10.67
N TYR A 73 -13.10 0.95 -11.03
CA TYR A 73 -12.35 0.09 -11.94
C TYR A 73 -11.67 -1.03 -11.14
N VAL A 74 -11.95 -2.28 -11.49
CA VAL A 74 -11.23 -3.44 -10.97
C VAL A 74 -10.22 -3.87 -12.02
N ARG A 75 -8.93 -3.83 -11.68
CA ARG A 75 -7.87 -4.35 -12.54
C ARG A 75 -7.66 -5.83 -12.26
N VAL A 76 -7.66 -6.64 -13.31
CA VAL A 76 -7.32 -8.06 -13.26
C VAL A 76 -6.04 -8.26 -14.07
N ASP A 77 -4.98 -8.73 -13.42
CA ASP A 77 -3.73 -9.11 -14.10
C ASP A 77 -3.79 -10.61 -14.45
N ALA A 78 -3.52 -10.95 -15.70
CA ALA A 78 -3.48 -12.33 -16.19
C ALA A 78 -2.14 -12.63 -16.88
N THR A 79 -1.56 -13.78 -16.57
CA THR A 79 -0.37 -14.31 -17.25
C THR A 79 -0.77 -15.56 -18.01
N VAL A 80 -0.63 -15.53 -19.33
CA VAL A 80 -0.97 -16.67 -20.19
C VAL A 80 0.30 -17.21 -20.85
N THR A 81 0.54 -18.51 -20.69
CA THR A 81 1.68 -19.22 -21.28
C THR A 81 1.21 -20.39 -22.13
N ASP A 82 2.01 -20.77 -23.12
CA ASP A 82 1.83 -22.01 -23.86
C ASP A 82 2.22 -23.25 -23.03
N GLN A 83 2.13 -24.44 -23.63
CA GLN A 83 2.48 -25.70 -22.97
C GLN A 83 3.97 -25.83 -22.64
N GLU A 84 4.82 -25.04 -23.30
CA GLU A 84 6.27 -25.01 -23.12
C GLU A 84 6.69 -23.94 -22.10
N GLY A 85 5.74 -23.13 -21.62
CA GLY A 85 5.96 -22.05 -20.65
C GLY A 85 6.29 -20.70 -21.28
N ASN A 86 6.22 -20.56 -22.61
CA ASN A 86 6.46 -19.28 -23.27
C ASN A 86 5.22 -18.37 -23.15
N PRO A 87 5.39 -17.05 -22.94
CA PRO A 87 4.28 -16.12 -22.87
C PRO A 87 3.54 -16.01 -24.21
N VAL A 88 2.21 -15.99 -24.16
CA VAL A 88 1.35 -15.78 -25.33
C VAL A 88 1.09 -14.27 -25.45
N LEU A 89 1.56 -13.65 -26.53
CA LEU A 89 1.60 -12.18 -26.68
C LEU A 89 0.54 -11.63 -27.63
N ASP A 90 -0.23 -12.48 -28.30
CA ASP A 90 -1.19 -12.12 -29.35
C ASP A 90 -2.65 -12.21 -28.92
N LEU A 91 -2.91 -12.35 -27.61
CA LEU A 91 -4.27 -12.35 -27.05
C LEU A 91 -4.91 -10.95 -27.10
N ALA A 92 -6.19 -10.91 -27.45
CA ALA A 92 -7.04 -9.73 -27.44
C ALA A 92 -8.02 -9.77 -26.26
N ALA A 93 -8.70 -8.65 -25.99
CA ALA A 93 -9.72 -8.57 -24.94
C ALA A 93 -10.82 -9.63 -25.11
N ASP A 94 -11.22 -9.90 -26.36
CA ASP A 94 -12.26 -10.87 -26.71
C ASP A 94 -11.87 -12.34 -26.40
N ASP A 95 -10.60 -12.61 -26.10
CA ASP A 95 -10.13 -13.93 -25.66
C ASP A 95 -10.34 -14.18 -24.16
N PHE A 96 -10.88 -13.18 -23.43
CA PHE A 96 -11.10 -13.24 -21.98
C PHE A 96 -12.58 -13.09 -21.63
N GLU A 97 -13.03 -13.89 -20.67
CA GLU A 97 -14.31 -13.72 -20.00
C GLU A 97 -14.06 -13.50 -18.51
N ILE A 98 -14.50 -12.35 -17.98
CA ILE A 98 -14.38 -12.02 -16.55
C ILE A 98 -15.76 -12.20 -15.90
N TYR A 99 -15.79 -12.88 -14.76
CA TYR A 99 -17.00 -13.08 -13.97
C TYR A 99 -16.79 -12.55 -12.55
N GLU A 100 -17.76 -11.79 -12.04
CA GLU A 100 -17.85 -11.38 -10.64
C GLU A 100 -19.12 -12.01 -10.05
N ASP A 101 -18.96 -12.82 -8.99
CA ASP A 101 -20.05 -13.58 -8.36
C ASP A 101 -20.93 -14.38 -9.36
N GLY A 102 -20.30 -14.88 -10.43
CA GLY A 102 -20.96 -15.65 -11.50
C GLY A 102 -21.66 -14.79 -12.56
N VAL A 103 -21.59 -13.46 -12.47
CA VAL A 103 -22.10 -12.52 -13.47
C VAL A 103 -20.95 -12.05 -14.36
N GLN A 104 -21.10 -12.19 -15.68
CA GLN A 104 -20.10 -11.75 -16.64
C GLN A 104 -19.96 -10.22 -16.62
N GLN A 105 -18.73 -9.73 -16.59
CA GLN A 105 -18.37 -8.31 -16.56
C GLN A 105 -17.76 -7.88 -17.91
N GLU A 106 -18.00 -6.64 -18.29
CA GLU A 106 -17.43 -6.03 -19.50
C GLU A 106 -15.98 -5.59 -19.26
N ILE A 107 -15.11 -5.79 -20.25
CA ILE A 107 -13.72 -5.35 -20.22
C ILE A 107 -13.63 -3.94 -20.85
N ASP A 108 -13.54 -2.90 -20.01
CA ASP A 108 -13.47 -1.50 -20.47
C ASP A 108 -12.09 -1.14 -21.07
N SER A 109 -11.02 -1.75 -20.56
CA SER A 109 -9.66 -1.52 -21.06
C SER A 109 -8.82 -2.80 -21.05
N PHE A 110 -7.98 -2.96 -22.07
CA PHE A 110 -7.08 -4.09 -22.22
C PHE A 110 -5.69 -3.59 -22.62
N GLN A 111 -4.66 -4.11 -21.96
CA GLN A 111 -3.27 -3.74 -22.24
C GLN A 111 -2.35 -4.94 -22.08
N LEU A 112 -1.60 -5.26 -23.14
CA LEU A 112 -0.47 -6.17 -23.03
C LEU A 112 0.69 -5.49 -22.31
N VAL A 113 1.16 -6.09 -21.22
CA VAL A 113 2.27 -5.58 -20.41
C VAL A 113 3.47 -6.50 -20.59
N GLN A 114 4.44 -6.07 -21.40
CA GLN A 114 5.72 -6.76 -21.54
C GLN A 114 6.77 -6.13 -20.62
N VAL A 115 7.37 -6.93 -19.75
CA VAL A 115 8.42 -6.47 -18.83
C VAL A 115 9.69 -6.06 -19.58
N ASP A 116 9.98 -6.74 -20.69
CA ASP A 116 11.23 -6.57 -21.46
C ASP A 116 11.16 -5.41 -22.48
N GLN A 117 9.98 -4.81 -22.68
CA GLN A 117 9.75 -3.68 -23.58
C GLN A 117 9.39 -2.38 -22.84
N LEU A 118 9.68 -2.29 -21.54
CA LEU A 118 9.63 -1.00 -20.85
C LEU A 118 10.73 -0.11 -21.45
N PRO A 119 10.41 1.16 -21.78
CA PRO A 119 11.29 2.00 -22.59
C PRO A 119 12.70 2.01 -21.98
N SER A 120 13.67 1.54 -22.77
CA SER A 120 15.06 1.91 -22.53
C SER A 120 15.08 3.43 -22.45
N LEU A 121 15.76 3.97 -21.44
CA LEU A 121 15.89 5.40 -21.23
C LEU A 121 16.84 6.01 -22.27
N GLU A 122 16.55 5.80 -23.55
CA GLU A 122 17.20 6.51 -24.63
C GLU A 122 16.68 7.95 -24.63
N GLY A 123 17.30 8.80 -23.80
CA GLY A 123 17.27 10.25 -24.00
C GLY A 123 16.79 11.11 -22.83
N SER A 124 16.33 10.55 -21.70
CA SER A 124 15.97 11.35 -20.51
C SER A 124 16.73 10.89 -19.28
N PRO A 125 17.49 11.77 -18.59
CA PRO A 125 18.15 11.41 -17.36
C PRO A 125 17.10 11.05 -16.31
N LEU A 126 17.26 9.89 -15.67
CA LEU A 126 16.43 9.51 -14.53
C LEU A 126 16.58 10.57 -13.44
N VAL A 127 15.48 11.27 -13.16
CA VAL A 127 15.45 12.19 -12.03
C VAL A 127 15.45 11.35 -10.76
N GLU A 128 16.45 11.59 -9.90
CA GLU A 128 16.47 10.99 -8.56
C GLU A 128 15.20 11.36 -7.80
N VAL A 129 14.60 10.34 -7.18
CA VAL A 129 13.45 10.56 -6.31
C VAL A 129 13.93 11.22 -5.02
N ARG A 130 13.45 12.45 -4.80
CA ARG A 130 13.76 13.21 -3.58
C ARG A 130 13.14 12.52 -2.36
N ARG A 131 13.68 12.82 -1.17
CA ARG A 131 13.26 12.19 0.08
C ARG A 131 11.82 12.50 0.50
N ARG A 132 11.20 13.57 -0.01
CA ARG A 132 9.84 13.95 0.38
C ARG A 132 8.83 12.91 -0.08
N ARG A 133 7.84 12.61 0.76
CA ARG A 133 6.77 11.65 0.43
C ARG A 133 6.07 11.99 -0.88
N SER A 134 5.71 13.25 -1.11
CA SER A 134 5.04 13.69 -2.34
C SER A 134 5.88 13.46 -3.61
N ASP A 135 7.21 13.55 -3.52
CA ASP A 135 8.10 13.25 -4.64
C ASP A 135 8.14 11.73 -4.92
N GLN A 136 8.16 10.91 -3.86
CA GLN A 136 8.09 9.46 -3.97
C GLN A 136 6.75 9.00 -4.58
N GLU A 137 5.64 9.54 -4.10
CA GLU A 137 4.29 9.23 -4.60
C GLU A 137 4.11 9.62 -6.07
N ARG A 138 4.61 10.80 -6.46
CA ARG A 138 4.56 11.25 -7.87
C ARG A 138 5.40 10.37 -8.79
N ALA A 139 6.54 9.87 -8.31
CA ALA A 139 7.36 8.95 -9.08
C ALA A 139 6.72 7.55 -9.17
N ALA A 140 6.14 7.06 -8.07
CA ALA A 140 5.44 5.78 -7.98
C ALA A 140 4.13 5.73 -8.78
N SER A 141 3.49 6.87 -9.04
CA SER A 141 2.23 6.96 -9.79
C SER A 141 2.40 6.98 -11.31
N GLN A 142 3.62 6.84 -11.83
CA GLN A 142 3.85 6.80 -13.28
C GLN A 142 3.52 5.40 -13.80
N ALA A 143 2.80 5.30 -14.92
CA ALA A 143 2.30 4.03 -15.46
C ALA A 143 3.41 2.98 -15.70
N ASP A 144 4.59 3.45 -16.11
CA ASP A 144 5.73 2.60 -16.45
C ASP A 144 6.72 2.38 -15.28
N VAL A 145 6.35 2.81 -14.07
CA VAL A 145 7.17 2.62 -12.87
C VAL A 145 6.59 1.48 -12.04
N ARG A 146 7.42 0.49 -11.76
CA ARG A 146 7.12 -0.55 -10.78
C ARG A 146 7.72 -0.16 -9.43
N VAL A 147 6.98 -0.46 -8.37
CA VAL A 147 7.41 -0.19 -6.99
C VAL A 147 7.61 -1.53 -6.30
N PHE A 148 8.82 -1.73 -5.78
CA PHE A 148 9.17 -2.88 -4.95
C PHE A 148 9.51 -2.41 -3.54
N VAL A 149 8.95 -3.05 -2.52
CA VAL A 149 9.46 -2.89 -1.15
C VAL A 149 9.89 -4.25 -0.64
N ILE A 150 11.17 -4.36 -0.29
CA ILE A 150 11.74 -5.58 0.28
C ILE A 150 11.57 -5.49 1.80
N PHE A 151 10.69 -6.32 2.35
CA PHE A 151 10.48 -6.43 3.79
C PHE A 151 11.42 -7.49 4.34
N LEU A 152 12.46 -7.04 5.04
CA LEU A 152 13.51 -7.86 5.61
C LEU A 152 13.18 -8.19 7.06
N ASP A 153 12.57 -9.36 7.29
CA ASP A 153 12.11 -9.75 8.62
C ASP A 153 13.27 -10.34 9.44
N ASP A 154 14.08 -9.47 10.04
CA ASP A 154 15.26 -9.86 10.80
C ASP A 154 14.93 -10.80 11.98
N TYR A 155 13.76 -10.63 12.61
CA TYR A 155 13.29 -11.53 13.66
C TYR A 155 13.00 -12.95 13.19
N HIS A 156 12.62 -13.15 11.92
CA HIS A 156 12.20 -14.45 11.40
C HIS A 156 13.19 -15.08 10.43
N VAL A 157 14.41 -14.55 10.36
CA VAL A 157 15.51 -15.13 9.57
C VAL A 157 16.68 -15.49 10.50
N ARG A 158 17.22 -16.70 10.37
CA ARG A 158 18.45 -17.09 11.07
C ARG A 158 19.65 -16.40 10.45
N GLN A 159 20.66 -16.08 11.26
CA GLN A 159 21.89 -15.43 10.79
C GLN A 159 22.49 -16.12 9.56
N GLY A 160 22.63 -17.46 9.58
CA GLY A 160 23.15 -18.24 8.44
C GLY A 160 22.31 -18.07 7.16
N ASN A 161 20.98 -18.06 7.28
CA ASN A 161 20.07 -17.91 6.15
C ASN A 161 20.03 -16.48 5.61
N SER A 162 20.31 -15.48 6.46
CA SER A 162 20.40 -14.09 6.00
C SER A 162 21.48 -13.90 4.93
N PHE A 163 22.62 -14.59 5.01
CA PHE A 163 23.66 -14.54 3.96
C PHE A 163 23.14 -15.01 2.61
N ARG A 164 22.42 -16.12 2.57
CA ARG A 164 21.82 -16.64 1.33
C ARG A 164 20.74 -15.70 0.80
N ALA A 165 19.90 -15.15 1.68
CA ALA A 165 18.89 -14.18 1.29
C ALA A 165 19.51 -12.94 0.65
N ARG A 166 20.61 -12.41 1.20
CA ARG A 166 21.34 -11.27 0.62
C ARG A 166 21.76 -11.56 -0.82
N GLN A 167 22.39 -12.70 -1.07
CA GLN A 167 22.86 -13.07 -2.41
C GLN A 167 21.72 -13.11 -3.43
N LEU A 168 20.62 -13.78 -3.11
CA LEU A 168 19.47 -13.89 -4.00
C LEU A 168 18.78 -12.54 -4.27
N LEU A 169 18.69 -11.68 -3.24
CA LEU A 169 18.13 -10.35 -3.41
C LEU A 169 19.01 -9.47 -4.28
N VAL A 170 20.33 -9.50 -4.07
CA VAL A 170 21.29 -8.73 -4.88
C VAL A 170 21.22 -9.18 -6.34
N GLU A 171 21.21 -10.49 -6.60
CA GLU A 171 21.05 -11.04 -7.94
C GLU A 171 19.74 -10.58 -8.61
N PHE A 172 18.63 -10.56 -7.85
CA PHE A 172 17.35 -10.03 -8.33
C PHE A 172 17.43 -8.52 -8.66
N LEU A 173 18.06 -7.70 -7.80
CA LEU A 173 18.23 -6.27 -8.03
C LEU A 173 19.10 -5.97 -9.26
N GLU A 174 20.11 -6.79 -9.51
CA GLU A 174 21.04 -6.61 -10.63
C GLU A 174 20.48 -7.11 -11.96
N ASN A 175 19.71 -8.21 -11.95
CA ASN A 175 19.33 -8.91 -13.17
C ASN A 175 17.85 -8.78 -13.56
N SER A 176 16.97 -8.39 -12.63
CA SER A 176 15.50 -8.38 -12.88
C SER A 176 14.88 -6.98 -12.85
N LEU A 177 15.57 -6.00 -12.29
CA LEU A 177 15.07 -4.63 -12.21
C LEU A 177 15.55 -3.79 -13.40
N ILE A 178 14.66 -2.92 -13.84
CA ILE A 178 14.99 -1.90 -14.84
C ILE A 178 15.29 -0.57 -14.14
N PRO A 179 16.02 0.36 -14.78
CA PRO A 179 16.41 1.60 -14.13
C PRO A 179 15.22 2.50 -13.69
N THR A 180 14.03 2.31 -14.29
CA THR A 180 12.80 3.01 -13.87
C THR A 180 12.09 2.38 -12.67
N ASP A 181 12.58 1.28 -12.11
CA ASP A 181 11.99 0.68 -10.91
C ASP A 181 12.35 1.46 -9.66
N LEU A 182 11.36 1.66 -8.80
CA LEU A 182 11.54 2.19 -7.46
C LEU A 182 11.63 1.05 -6.47
N VAL A 183 12.69 1.04 -5.68
CA VAL A 183 12.90 0.02 -4.65
C VAL A 183 13.06 0.69 -3.30
N GLY A 184 12.41 0.12 -2.28
CA GLY A 184 12.63 0.44 -0.87
C GLY A 184 12.95 -0.81 -0.07
N VAL A 185 13.52 -0.62 1.11
CA VAL A 185 13.77 -1.67 2.11
C VAL A 185 13.07 -1.27 3.39
N MET A 186 12.41 -2.22 4.04
CA MET A 186 11.78 -2.03 5.34
C MET A 186 12.19 -3.14 6.30
N LEU A 187 12.48 -2.76 7.55
CA LEU A 187 12.67 -3.68 8.68
C LEU A 187 11.43 -3.58 9.60
N PRO A 188 11.11 -4.61 10.42
CA PRO A 188 9.92 -4.63 11.28
C PRO A 188 9.78 -3.41 12.20
N LEU A 189 10.88 -2.91 12.78
CA LEU A 189 10.87 -1.75 13.69
C LEU A 189 11.03 -0.40 12.97
N MET A 190 11.13 -0.39 11.63
CA MET A 190 11.26 0.84 10.87
C MET A 190 9.90 1.55 10.81
N PRO A 191 9.81 2.86 11.11
CA PRO A 191 8.59 3.62 10.87
C PRO A 191 8.29 3.69 9.37
N LEU A 192 7.01 3.77 8.99
CA LEU A 192 6.60 3.76 7.58
C LEU A 192 7.20 4.93 6.78
N GLU A 193 7.35 6.09 7.42
CA GLU A 193 7.99 7.27 6.84
C GLU A 193 9.50 7.10 6.59
N GLY A 194 10.11 6.11 7.24
CA GLY A 194 11.51 5.72 7.02
C GLY A 194 11.72 4.92 5.73
N VAL A 195 10.65 4.35 5.15
CA VAL A 195 10.73 3.59 3.90
C VAL A 195 10.98 4.55 2.74
N ARG A 196 12.20 4.49 2.19
CA ARG A 196 12.62 5.36 1.08
C ARG A 196 12.60 4.60 -0.24
N LEU A 197 11.69 4.99 -1.13
CA LEU A 197 11.65 4.54 -2.51
C LEU A 197 12.71 5.27 -3.34
N THR A 198 13.52 4.51 -4.08
CA THR A 198 14.66 5.06 -4.81
C THR A 198 14.94 4.31 -6.11
N ARG A 199 15.48 5.02 -7.11
CA ARG A 199 16.05 4.44 -8.34
C ARG A 199 17.51 4.04 -8.18
N ASN A 200 18.17 4.54 -7.14
CA ASN A 200 19.54 4.13 -6.80
C ASN A 200 19.52 2.72 -6.19
N HIS A 201 19.55 1.71 -7.06
CA HIS A 201 19.56 0.29 -6.66
C HIS A 201 20.82 -0.08 -5.89
N GLN A 202 21.96 0.57 -6.16
CA GLN A 202 23.19 0.36 -5.39
C GLN A 202 23.01 0.72 -3.90
N ALA A 203 22.30 1.81 -3.59
CA ALA A 203 22.00 2.17 -2.21
C ALA A 203 21.12 1.11 -1.52
N VAL A 204 20.23 0.44 -2.27
CA VAL A 204 19.40 -0.65 -1.78
C VAL A 204 20.21 -1.94 -1.57
N ILE A 205 21.09 -2.28 -2.52
CA ILE A 205 22.06 -3.38 -2.39
C ILE A 205 22.90 -3.21 -1.14
N ASN A 206 23.39 -1.99 -0.87
CA ASN A 206 24.18 -1.71 0.33
C ASN A 206 23.36 -1.92 1.62
N ALA A 207 22.07 -1.54 1.63
CA ALA A 207 21.18 -1.78 2.76
C ALA A 207 20.87 -3.27 2.95
N ILE A 208 20.77 -4.04 1.87
CA ILE A 208 20.59 -5.50 1.93
C ILE A 208 21.86 -6.16 2.46
N ASN A 209 23.04 -5.70 2.05
CA ASN A 209 24.30 -6.28 2.51
C ASN A 209 24.50 -6.16 4.04
N SER A 210 23.85 -5.22 4.71
CA SER A 210 23.84 -5.10 6.17
C SER A 210 22.74 -5.92 6.87
N PHE A 211 21.88 -6.62 6.14
CA PHE A 211 20.74 -7.37 6.69
C PHE A 211 21.17 -8.59 7.51
N GLU A 212 21.09 -8.52 8.83
CA GLU A 212 21.40 -9.66 9.70
C GLU A 212 20.14 -10.25 10.34
N GLY A 213 19.92 -11.54 10.09
CA GLY A 213 18.86 -12.29 10.74
C GLY A 213 19.20 -12.63 12.20
N VAL A 214 18.25 -12.39 13.10
CA VAL A 214 18.38 -12.59 14.56
C VAL A 214 17.37 -13.59 15.13
N LYS A 215 16.77 -14.45 14.30
CA LYS A 215 15.86 -15.50 14.78
C LYS A 215 16.52 -16.35 15.87
N TYR A 216 15.82 -16.52 16.99
CA TYR A 216 16.29 -17.16 18.22
C TYR A 216 17.52 -16.50 18.87
N ARG A 217 17.81 -15.24 18.59
CA ARG A 217 18.80 -14.44 19.31
C ARG A 217 18.09 -13.35 20.08
N TYR A 218 18.26 -13.33 21.39
CA TYR A 218 17.46 -12.48 22.29
C TYR A 218 18.26 -11.39 22.99
N PHE A 219 19.51 -11.17 22.58
CA PHE A 219 20.28 -10.02 23.06
C PHE A 219 19.61 -8.72 22.64
N VAL A 220 19.61 -7.74 23.54
CA VAL A 220 18.97 -6.44 23.33
C VAL A 220 19.79 -5.60 22.37
N ARG A 221 19.17 -5.14 21.28
CA ARG A 221 19.77 -4.25 20.28
C ARG A 221 19.23 -2.83 20.33
N ASN A 222 18.06 -2.65 20.92
CA ASN A 222 17.35 -1.38 20.95
C ASN A 222 16.44 -1.28 22.19
N GLN A 223 15.92 -0.08 22.42
CA GLN A 223 15.04 0.21 23.55
C GLN A 223 13.74 -0.60 23.53
N PHE A 224 13.22 -0.97 22.35
CA PHE A 224 11.98 -1.75 22.24
C PHE A 224 12.21 -3.17 22.77
N GLU A 225 13.30 -3.81 22.36
CA GLU A 225 13.70 -5.13 22.82
C GLU A 225 13.99 -5.16 24.33
N SER A 226 14.56 -4.08 24.89
CA SER A 226 14.80 -3.95 26.33
C SER A 226 13.53 -3.98 27.17
N ALA A 227 12.37 -3.64 26.59
CA ALA A 227 11.09 -3.63 27.30
C ALA A 227 10.53 -5.04 27.53
N TYR A 228 10.94 -6.02 26.72
CA TYR A 228 10.37 -7.37 26.74
C TYR A 228 11.38 -8.52 26.81
N ASN A 229 12.68 -8.27 26.78
CA ASN A 229 13.72 -9.30 26.90
C ASN A 229 13.70 -10.08 28.22
N HIS A 230 13.02 -9.58 29.26
CA HIS A 230 12.86 -10.26 30.55
C HIS A 230 11.80 -11.37 30.53
N TYR A 231 10.94 -11.41 29.51
CA TYR A 231 9.91 -12.43 29.37
C TYR A 231 10.49 -13.78 28.92
N PRO A 232 9.74 -14.88 29.10
CA PRO A 232 10.08 -16.17 28.51
C PRO A 232 10.22 -16.07 26.99
N THR A 233 11.13 -16.86 26.43
CA THR A 233 11.47 -16.82 24.99
C THR A 233 10.26 -16.99 24.06
N GLU A 234 9.29 -17.81 24.44
CA GLU A 234 8.06 -18.06 23.69
C GLU A 234 7.14 -16.84 23.66
N ILE A 235 7.15 -16.04 24.73
CA ILE A 235 6.43 -14.77 24.80
C ILE A 235 7.15 -13.74 23.93
N VAL A 236 8.48 -13.72 23.96
CA VAL A 236 9.28 -12.84 23.09
C VAL A 236 9.04 -13.15 21.60
N GLU A 237 9.01 -14.42 21.20
CA GLU A 237 8.72 -14.79 19.81
C GLU A 237 7.29 -14.40 19.41
N ARG A 238 6.31 -14.49 20.32
CA ARG A 238 4.95 -13.98 20.05
C ARG A 238 4.95 -12.47 19.83
N MET A 239 5.64 -11.71 20.67
CA MET A 239 5.76 -10.26 20.50
C MET A 239 6.46 -9.90 19.18
N ARG A 240 7.49 -10.65 18.78
CA ARG A 240 8.17 -10.48 17.48
C ARG A 240 7.23 -10.77 16.30
N ASN A 241 6.43 -11.82 16.38
CA ASN A 241 5.38 -12.10 15.39
C ASN A 241 4.43 -10.90 15.24
N ASP A 242 3.92 -10.38 16.36
CA ASP A 242 2.98 -9.24 16.36
C ASP A 242 3.62 -7.98 15.76
N VAL A 243 4.88 -7.69 16.09
CA VAL A 243 5.64 -6.56 15.54
C VAL A 243 5.79 -6.71 14.02
N SER A 244 6.31 -7.84 13.54
CA SER A 244 6.58 -8.05 12.10
C SER A 244 5.28 -8.04 11.28
N LEU A 245 4.23 -8.72 11.75
CA LEU A 245 2.94 -8.75 11.04
C LEU A 245 2.24 -7.39 11.04
N SER A 246 2.32 -6.63 12.14
CA SER A 246 1.76 -5.27 12.20
C SER A 246 2.50 -4.31 11.28
N ALA A 247 3.84 -4.40 11.24
CA ALA A 247 4.66 -3.60 10.33
C ALA A 247 4.39 -3.93 8.86
N LEU A 248 4.29 -5.21 8.51
CA LEU A 248 3.95 -5.67 7.17
C LEU A 248 2.55 -5.19 6.75
N LYS A 249 1.56 -5.28 7.66
CA LYS A 249 0.22 -4.73 7.43
C LYS A 249 0.26 -3.22 7.21
N GLY A 250 1.01 -2.50 8.04
CA GLY A 250 1.23 -1.06 7.89
C GLY A 250 1.84 -0.70 6.54
N LEU A 251 2.83 -1.47 6.09
CA LEU A 251 3.43 -1.31 4.76
C LEU A 251 2.40 -1.51 3.65
N MET A 252 1.61 -2.57 3.71
CA MET A 252 0.57 -2.83 2.70
C MET A 252 -0.46 -1.70 2.64
N ILE A 253 -0.91 -1.20 3.79
CA ILE A 253 -1.82 -0.04 3.85
C ILE A 253 -1.16 1.21 3.30
N TYR A 254 0.10 1.47 3.66
CA TYR A 254 0.87 2.61 3.15
C TYR A 254 1.01 2.56 1.62
N LEU A 255 1.41 1.41 1.06
CA LEU A 255 1.49 1.21 -0.38
C LEU A 255 0.13 1.35 -1.07
N GLY A 256 -0.94 0.84 -0.46
CA GLY A 256 -2.31 0.97 -0.94
C GLY A 256 -2.84 2.41 -0.91
N SER A 257 -2.31 3.27 -0.02
CA SER A 257 -2.68 4.69 0.02
C SER A 257 -2.05 5.52 -1.10
N MET A 258 -1.01 5.00 -1.77
CA MET A 258 -0.41 5.65 -2.93
C MET A 258 -1.29 5.46 -4.17
N ARG A 259 -1.20 6.40 -5.11
CA ARG A 259 -1.91 6.34 -6.40
C ARG A 259 -1.68 5.00 -7.11
N GLU A 260 -2.62 4.63 -7.98
CA GLU A 260 -2.57 3.40 -8.78
C GLU A 260 -1.22 3.22 -9.50
N GLY A 261 -0.79 1.96 -9.56
CA GLY A 261 0.52 1.56 -10.07
C GLY A 261 0.90 0.17 -9.56
N ARG A 262 1.83 -0.49 -10.26
CA ARG A 262 2.30 -1.85 -9.94
C ARG A 262 3.17 -1.81 -8.68
N LYS A 263 2.66 -2.35 -7.57
CA LYS A 263 3.33 -2.36 -6.26
C LYS A 263 3.47 -3.79 -5.77
N SER A 264 4.69 -4.17 -5.41
CA SER A 264 5.01 -5.51 -4.93
C SER A 264 5.77 -5.43 -3.61
N VAL A 265 5.42 -6.29 -2.67
CA VAL A 265 6.18 -6.50 -1.42
C VAL A 265 6.92 -7.83 -1.54
N LEU A 266 8.24 -7.80 -1.41
CA LEU A 266 9.06 -9.00 -1.33
C LEU A 266 9.31 -9.28 0.16
N LEU A 267 8.61 -10.28 0.70
CA LEU A 267 8.77 -10.70 2.09
C LEU A 267 9.93 -11.70 2.20
N VAL A 268 10.91 -11.40 3.06
CA VAL A 268 12.03 -12.26 3.36
C VAL A 268 11.91 -12.74 4.80
N SER A 269 11.44 -13.97 4.96
CA SER A 269 11.16 -14.59 6.26
C SER A 269 11.23 -16.11 6.16
N GLU A 270 11.58 -16.79 7.25
CA GLU A 270 11.43 -18.26 7.39
C GLU A 270 10.05 -18.64 7.95
N GLY A 271 9.11 -17.69 7.98
CA GLY A 271 7.75 -17.87 8.47
C GLY A 271 7.55 -17.53 9.94
N TYR A 272 6.28 -17.38 10.29
CA TYR A 272 5.81 -16.95 11.61
C TYR A 272 5.48 -18.17 12.46
N SER A 273 6.24 -18.36 13.53
CA SER A 273 6.01 -19.45 14.48
C SER A 273 6.29 -18.94 15.89
N ASN A 274 5.47 -19.38 16.84
CA ASN A 274 5.75 -19.20 18.26
C ASN A 274 6.62 -20.34 18.82
N TYR A 275 6.99 -21.31 17.98
CA TYR A 275 7.77 -22.46 18.41
C TYR A 275 9.20 -22.05 18.71
N VAL A 276 9.61 -22.28 19.96
CA VAL A 276 11.00 -22.19 20.39
C VAL A 276 11.57 -23.61 20.54
N PRO A 277 12.69 -23.95 19.88
CA PRO A 277 13.39 -25.21 20.09
C PRO A 277 13.69 -25.45 21.58
N PRO A 278 13.57 -26.68 22.11
CA PRO A 278 13.73 -26.95 23.54
C PRO A 278 15.01 -26.39 24.16
N GLN A 279 16.13 -26.38 23.42
CA GLN A 279 17.42 -25.87 23.91
C GLN A 279 17.44 -24.34 24.08
N MET A 280 16.57 -23.63 23.37
CA MET A 280 16.47 -22.17 23.37
C MET A 280 15.33 -21.67 24.27
N ARG A 281 14.64 -22.58 24.98
CA ARG A 281 13.56 -22.19 25.89
C ARG A 281 14.16 -21.69 27.19
N ALA A 282 13.89 -20.44 27.52
CA ALA A 282 14.32 -19.84 28.77
C ALA A 282 13.17 -19.06 29.41
N MET A 283 13.11 -19.11 30.75
CA MET A 283 12.18 -18.29 31.54
C MET A 283 12.49 -16.79 31.42
N ASN A 284 13.71 -16.45 30.98
CA ASN A 284 14.16 -15.10 30.71
C ASN A 284 14.98 -15.11 29.41
N ALA A 285 14.57 -14.36 28.41
CA ALA A 285 15.23 -14.33 27.11
C ALA A 285 16.66 -13.76 27.17
N THR A 286 17.03 -13.03 28.24
CA THR A 286 18.44 -12.64 28.46
C THR A 286 19.37 -13.81 28.79
N THR A 287 18.81 -14.97 29.14
CA THR A 287 19.56 -16.19 29.54
C THR A 287 19.43 -17.33 28.53
N GLY A 288 18.67 -17.14 27.45
CA GLY A 288 18.38 -18.15 26.42
C GLY A 288 19.02 -17.89 25.07
#